data_AF-D3RXG5-F1
#
_entry.id   AF-D3RXG5-F1
#
_cell.length_a   1.000
_cell.length_b   1.000
_cell.length_c   1.000
_cell.angle_alpha   90.00
_cell.angle_beta   90.00
_cell.angle_gamma   90.00
#
_symmetry.space_group_name_H-M   'P 1'
#
loop_
_entity.id
_entity.type
_entity.pdbx_description
1 polymer ?
#
loop_
_entity_poly.entity_id
_entity_poly.type
_entity_poly.pdbx_seq_one_letter_code
_entity_poly.pdbx_strand_id
1 'polypeptide(L)'
;MHERRSKFEIIYEILCRTQTPASKTKIVYGANLNFKLAEKYFSLLEEMSLLEKVKIDGKTCYAITEKGREFIKRYEELAKDISKDVIAKYL
;
A
#
# COMPACT_ATOMS: atom_id res chain seq x y z
N MET A 1 6.98 -2.47 -22.40
CA MET A 1 5.54 -2.43 -22.10
C MET A 1 5.38 -1.94 -20.67
N HIS A 2 4.77 -0.78 -20.42
CA HIS A 2 4.35 -0.46 -19.06
C HIS A 2 3.05 -1.21 -18.81
N GLU A 3 3.15 -2.36 -18.17
CA GLU A 3 2.00 -3.09 -17.66
C GLU A 3 1.26 -2.19 -16.67
N ARG A 4 -0.08 -2.16 -16.75
CA ARG A 4 -0.88 -1.41 -15.79
C ARG A 4 -0.74 -2.09 -14.44
N ARG A 5 -0.20 -1.36 -13.45
CA ARG A 5 -0.11 -1.83 -12.06
C ARG A 5 -1.46 -2.35 -11.59
N SER A 6 -1.47 -3.52 -10.98
CA SER A 6 -2.68 -4.07 -10.40
C SER A 6 -3.07 -3.34 -9.13
N LYS A 7 -4.31 -3.54 -8.67
CA LYS A 7 -4.79 -2.96 -7.41
C LYS A 7 -3.97 -3.48 -6.23
N PHE A 8 -3.62 -4.77 -6.24
CA PHE A 8 -2.82 -5.38 -5.20
C PHE A 8 -1.39 -4.83 -5.16
N GLU A 9 -0.78 -4.57 -6.32
CA GLU A 9 0.54 -3.95 -6.39
C GLU A 9 0.53 -2.54 -5.76
N ILE A 10 -0.50 -1.75 -6.06
CA ILE A 10 -0.66 -0.41 -5.47
C ILE A 10 -0.83 -0.49 -3.94
N ILE A 11 -1.67 -1.42 -3.46
CA ILE A 11 -1.87 -1.65 -2.03
C ILE A 11 -0.54 -2.03 -1.36
N TYR A 12 0.17 -3.00 -1.95
CA TYR A 12 1.46 -3.45 -1.45
C TYR A 12 2.48 -2.31 -1.38
N GLU A 13 2.61 -1.49 -2.42
CA GLU A 13 3.51 -0.32 -2.42
C GLU A 13 3.16 0.69 -1.34
N ILE A 14 1.87 0.99 -1.13
CA ILE A 14 1.43 1.93 -0.09
C ILE A 14 1.83 1.38 1.28
N LEU A 15 1.48 0.13 1.58
CA LEU A 15 1.75 -0.51 2.87
C LEU A 15 3.26 -0.61 3.15
N CYS A 16 4.06 -0.98 2.15
CA CYS A 16 5.52 -1.02 2.26
C CYS A 16 6.11 0.35 2.63
N ARG A 17 5.53 1.44 2.12
CA ARG A 17 5.98 2.81 2.41
C ARG A 17 5.51 3.36 3.75
N THR A 18 4.59 2.68 4.42
CA THR A 18 4.11 3.03 5.76
C THR A 18 4.67 2.12 6.86
N GLN A 19 5.63 1.24 6.54
CA GLN A 19 6.39 0.48 7.56
C GLN A 19 7.11 1.41 8.54
N THR A 20 7.57 2.56 8.03
CA THR A 20 7.89 3.72 8.87
C THR A 20 6.78 4.75 8.68
N PRO A 21 6.27 5.38 9.75
CA PRO A 21 5.26 6.41 9.62
C PRO A 21 5.65 7.49 8.60
N ALA A 22 4.76 7.78 7.65
CA ALA A 22 5.03 8.71 6.56
C ALA A 22 3.83 9.62 6.29
N SER A 23 4.08 10.85 5.83
CA SER A 23 3.00 11.75 5.43
C SER A 23 2.29 11.24 4.16
N LYS A 24 1.00 11.59 4.00
CA LYS A 24 0.22 11.29 2.78
C LYS A 24 1.01 11.65 1.52
N THR A 25 1.57 12.86 1.50
CA THR A 25 2.36 13.41 0.40
C THR A 25 3.56 12.52 0.07
N LYS A 26 4.36 12.10 1.06
CA LYS A 26 5.53 11.25 0.85
C LYS A 26 5.16 9.89 0.27
N ILE A 27 4.04 9.32 0.72
CA ILE A 27 3.54 8.04 0.22
C ILE A 27 3.03 8.17 -1.21
N VAL A 28 2.24 9.21 -1.51
CA VAL A 28 1.68 9.47 -2.85
C VAL A 28 2.78 9.62 -3.89
N TYR A 29 3.78 10.48 -3.62
CA TYR A 29 4.92 10.66 -4.52
C TYR A 29 5.76 9.39 -4.63
N GLY A 30 5.97 8.68 -3.53
CA GLY A 30 6.71 7.42 -3.53
C GLY A 30 6.02 6.33 -4.35
N ALA A 31 4.71 6.17 -4.21
CA ALA A 31 3.94 5.16 -4.93
C ALA A 31 3.55 5.63 -6.35
N ASN A 32 4.07 6.75 -6.85
CA ASN A 32 3.73 7.29 -8.18
C ASN A 32 2.19 7.33 -8.42
N LEU A 33 1.42 7.75 -7.40
CA LEU A 33 -0.03 7.84 -7.46
C LEU A 33 -0.46 9.30 -7.66
N ASN A 34 -1.61 9.50 -8.30
CA ASN A 34 -2.30 10.79 -8.18
C ASN A 34 -3.07 10.85 -6.84
N PHE A 35 -3.26 12.05 -6.31
CA PHE A 35 -3.90 12.25 -5.00
C PHE A 35 -5.33 11.67 -4.92
N LYS A 36 -6.12 11.79 -5.99
CA LYS A 36 -7.50 11.28 -6.04
C LYS A 36 -7.56 9.76 -5.91
N LEU A 37 -6.64 9.05 -6.56
CA LEU A 37 -6.55 7.59 -6.49
C LEU A 37 -5.99 7.16 -5.13
N ALA A 38 -4.95 7.83 -4.65
CA ALA A 38 -4.37 7.55 -3.36
C ALA A 38 -5.42 7.67 -2.25
N GLU A 39 -6.23 8.72 -2.24
CA GLU A 39 -7.29 8.92 -1.26
C GLU A 39 -8.26 7.75 -1.17
N LYS A 40 -8.67 7.18 -2.32
CA LYS A 40 -9.50 5.97 -2.34
C LYS A 40 -8.80 4.78 -1.70
N TYR A 41 -7.51 4.58 -1.96
CA TYR A 41 -6.75 3.50 -1.35
C TYR A 41 -6.50 3.73 0.14
N PHE A 42 -6.20 4.95 0.58
CA PHE A 42 -6.07 5.27 2.00
C PHE A 42 -7.36 4.97 2.75
N SER A 43 -8.52 5.44 2.26
CA SER A 43 -9.81 5.12 2.86
C SER A 43 -10.06 3.61 2.93
N LEU A 44 -9.82 2.89 1.84
CA LEU A 44 -9.97 1.43 1.80
C LEU A 44 -9.05 0.71 2.81
N LEU A 45 -7.79 1.11 2.90
CA LEU A 45 -6.80 0.47 3.78
C LEU A 45 -7.06 0.79 5.26
N GLU A 46 -7.56 1.98 5.56
CA GLU A 46 -8.04 2.37 6.89
C GLU A 46 -9.29 1.56 7.27
N GLU A 47 -10.28 1.45 6.38
CA GLU A 47 -11.50 0.63 6.60
C GLU A 47 -11.16 -0.85 6.83
N MET A 48 -10.16 -1.38 6.11
CA MET A 48 -9.68 -2.75 6.29
C MET A 48 -8.77 -2.92 7.51
N SER A 49 -8.47 -1.85 8.24
CA SER A 49 -7.53 -1.81 9.37
C SER A 49 -6.12 -2.29 9.02
N LEU A 50 -5.68 -2.09 7.78
CA LEU A 50 -4.32 -2.39 7.32
C LEU A 50 -3.38 -1.20 7.55
N LEU A 51 -3.96 -0.01 7.72
CA LEU A 51 -3.26 1.25 7.81
C LEU A 51 -3.99 2.15 8.82
N GLU A 52 -3.24 2.95 9.56
CA GLU A 52 -3.77 3.83 10.60
C GLU A 52 -3.15 5.23 10.51
N LYS A 53 -3.89 6.23 11.00
CA LYS A 53 -3.40 7.61 11.13
C LYS A 53 -2.71 7.77 12.48
N VAL A 54 -1.49 8.30 12.45
CA VAL A 54 -0.71 8.65 13.64
C VAL A 54 -0.30 10.12 13.59
N LYS A 55 -0.04 10.72 14.75
CA LYS A 55 0.52 12.09 14.84
C LYS A 55 2.00 12.04 15.19
N ILE A 56 2.82 12.68 14.35
CA ILE A 56 4.26 12.84 14.57
C ILE A 56 4.57 14.33 14.44
N ASP A 57 5.12 14.93 15.49
CA ASP A 57 5.44 16.36 15.55
C ASP A 57 4.25 17.25 15.14
N GLY A 58 3.05 16.88 15.59
CA GLY A 58 1.80 17.59 15.27
C GLY A 58 1.26 17.37 13.85
N LYS A 59 1.96 16.60 13.00
CA LYS A 59 1.56 16.30 11.61
C LYS A 59 0.89 14.93 11.52
N THR A 60 -0.13 14.84 10.67
CA THR A 60 -0.77 13.56 10.34
C THR A 60 0.13 12.73 9.43
N CYS A 61 0.52 11.57 9.93
CA CYS A 61 1.24 10.53 9.21
C CYS A 61 0.38 9.26 9.17
N TYR A 62 0.79 8.33 8.32
CA TYR A 62 0.19 7.02 8.18
C TYR A 62 1.22 5.95 8.54
N ALA A 63 0.78 4.98 9.32
CA ALA A 63 1.57 3.83 9.74
C ALA A 63 0.84 2.54 9.37
N ILE A 64 1.61 1.50 9.08
CA ILE A 64 1.06 0.16 8.85
C ILE A 64 0.69 -0.49 10.19
N THR A 65 -0.48 -1.14 10.25
CA THR A 65 -0.90 -1.92 11.42
C THR A 65 -0.25 -3.31 11.40
N GLU A 66 -0.43 -4.11 12.46
CA GLU A 66 0.01 -5.51 12.45
C GLU A 66 -0.69 -6.32 11.35
N LYS A 67 -2.01 -6.11 11.18
CA LYS A 67 -2.79 -6.73 10.10
C LYS A 67 -2.26 -6.34 8.72
N GLY A 68 -1.83 -5.09 8.55
CA GLY A 68 -1.16 -4.63 7.34
C GLY A 68 0.16 -5.36 7.07
N ARG A 69 0.98 -5.59 8.11
CA ARG A 69 2.23 -6.36 7.99
C ARG A 69 1.98 -7.81 7.59
N GLU A 70 0.96 -8.45 8.15
CA GLU A 70 0.55 -9.80 7.74
C GLU A 70 0.11 -9.83 6.27
N PHE A 71 -0.60 -8.81 5.80
CA PHE A 71 -1.01 -8.71 4.40
C PHE A 71 0.20 -8.67 3.45
N ILE A 72 1.23 -7.86 3.78
CA ILE A 72 2.48 -7.80 3.00
C ILE A 72 3.10 -9.19 2.90
N LYS A 73 3.27 -9.89 4.03
CA LYS A 73 3.87 -11.23 4.05
C LYS A 73 3.12 -12.22 3.15
N ARG A 74 1.78 -12.25 3.26
CA ARG A 74 0.94 -13.13 2.43
C ARG A 74 1.05 -12.78 0.95
N TYR A 75 1.11 -11.49 0.61
CA TYR A 75 1.31 -11.04 -0.77
C TYR A 75 2.66 -11.48 -1.32
N GLU A 76 3.73 -11.35 -0.53
CA GLU A 76 5.08 -11.81 -0.92
C GLU A 76 5.17 -13.33 -1.08
N GLU A 77 4.50 -14.10 -0.22
CA GLU A 77 4.40 -15.56 -0.32
C GLU A 77 3.69 -15.95 -1.63
N LEU A 78 2.52 -15.36 -1.90
CA LEU A 78 1.80 -15.58 -3.15
C LEU A 78 2.63 -15.19 -4.38
N ALA A 79 3.39 -14.10 -4.30
CA ALA A 79 4.27 -13.65 -5.40
C ALA A 79 5.52 -14.51 -5.61
N LYS A 80 5.87 -15.39 -4.66
CA LYS A 80 6.91 -16.40 -4.81
C LYS A 80 6.36 -17.69 -5.42
N ASP A 81 5.16 -18.09 -4.99
CA ASP A 81 4.50 -19.32 -5.44
C ASP A 81 3.90 -19.18 -6.85
N ILE A 82 3.59 -17.96 -7.25
CA ILE A 82 2.98 -17.62 -8.53
C ILE A 82 3.97 -16.74 -9.31
N SER A 83 4.26 -17.10 -10.58
CA SER A 83 5.06 -16.21 -11.44
C SER A 83 4.41 -14.82 -11.48
N LYS A 84 5.21 -13.76 -11.34
CA LYS A 84 4.74 -12.36 -11.29
C LYS A 84 3.77 -12.00 -12.43
N ASP A 85 3.98 -12.59 -13.61
CA ASP A 85 3.13 -12.39 -14.80
C ASP A 85 1.68 -12.86 -14.61
N VAL A 86 1.45 -13.86 -13.76
CA VAL A 86 0.10 -14.38 -13.49
C VAL A 86 -0.64 -13.47 -12.50
N ILE A 87 0.05 -12.91 -11.51
CA ILE A 87 -0.56 -11.98 -10.55
C ILE A 87 -1.00 -10.70 -11.26
N ALA A 88 -0.12 -10.12 -12.09
CA ALA A 88 -0.45 -8.89 -12.83
C ALA A 88 -1.62 -9.08 -13.81
N LYS A 89 -1.81 -10.29 -14.34
CA LYS A 89 -2.83 -10.61 -15.33
C LYS A 89 -4.21 -10.93 -14.74
N TYR A 90 -4.29 -11.46 -13.52
CA TYR A 90 -5.53 -12.02 -12.97
C TYR A 90 -6.02 -11.38 -11.66
N LEU A 91 -5.22 -10.53 -10.99
CA LEU A 91 -5.53 -9.89 -9.70
C LEU A 91 -5.29 -8.38 -9.75
#